data_AF-A0A4R7UZV3-F1
#
_entry.id   AF-A0A4R7UZV3-F1
#
_cell.length_a   1.000
_cell.length_b   1.000
_cell.length_c   1.000
_cell.angle_alpha   90.00
_cell.angle_beta   90.00
_cell.angle_gamma   90.00
#
_symmetry.space_group_name_H-M   'P 1'
#
loop_
_entity.id
_entity.type
_entity.pdbx_description
1 polymer ?
#
loop_
_entity_poly.entity_id
_entity_poly.type
_entity_poly.pdbx_seq_one_letter_code
_entity_poly.pdbx_strand_id
1 'polypeptide(L)'
;MTSHPRSQFVEARTHAARERTDQQQRAVRTVAGQARDHTEFTAMLSMLGLEQCMSSPTPLGRRLAVYVDHVAAAVGVPTEATGYEVSDTATAYLGLDRRLPSRPDHDLMLLWDERLGWYVAVETTPAEGPAVVAYLDGDTVPTPDAVARFVTDLASDRSATRIRPVSPPTDRAELATRMGAVCPVPA
;
A
#
# COMPACT_ATOMS: atom_id res chain seq x y z
N MET A 1 13.08 15.84 -23.43
CA MET A 1 12.47 15.64 -22.10
C MET A 1 11.20 14.83 -22.29
N THR A 2 11.33 13.50 -22.33
CA THR A 2 10.19 12.58 -22.41
C THR A 2 9.54 12.53 -21.03
N SER A 3 8.41 13.21 -20.90
CA SER A 3 7.50 13.04 -19.77
C SER A 3 7.07 11.58 -19.76
N HIS A 4 7.60 10.80 -18.82
CA HIS A 4 7.16 9.42 -18.64
C HIS A 4 5.70 9.47 -18.15
N PRO A 5 4.78 8.72 -18.77
CA PRO A 5 3.41 8.67 -18.30
C PRO A 5 3.43 8.18 -16.85
N ARG A 6 2.77 8.93 -15.96
CA ARG A 6 2.54 8.51 -14.58
C ARG A 6 2.00 7.09 -14.59
N SER A 7 2.54 6.21 -13.73
CA SER A 7 2.11 4.81 -13.59
C SER A 7 0.58 4.75 -13.54
N GLN A 8 -0.02 4.19 -14.60
CA GLN A 8 -1.46 4.21 -14.87
C GLN A 8 -2.24 3.49 -13.75
N PHE A 9 -1.60 2.54 -13.08
CA PHE A 9 -2.12 1.79 -11.96
C PHE A 9 -2.08 2.57 -10.65
N VAL A 10 -1.03 3.35 -10.38
CA VAL A 10 -1.03 4.26 -9.21
C VAL A 10 -2.18 5.24 -9.37
N GLU A 11 -2.35 5.82 -10.56
CA GLU A 11 -3.45 6.73 -10.83
C GLU A 11 -4.81 6.02 -10.74
N ALA A 12 -4.96 4.82 -11.32
CA ALA A 12 -6.20 4.04 -11.25
C ALA A 12 -6.55 3.59 -9.82
N ARG A 13 -5.57 3.20 -9.00
CA ARG A 13 -5.81 2.75 -7.61
C ARG A 13 -6.03 3.95 -6.69
N THR A 14 -5.31 5.05 -6.90
CA THR A 14 -5.56 6.31 -6.20
C THR A 14 -6.93 6.86 -6.56
N HIS A 15 -7.34 6.77 -7.82
CA HIS A 15 -8.67 7.13 -8.30
C HIS A 15 -9.74 6.22 -7.70
N ALA A 16 -9.58 4.89 -7.76
CA ALA A 16 -10.51 3.94 -7.17
C ALA A 16 -10.61 4.07 -5.64
N ALA A 17 -9.51 4.36 -4.95
CA ALA A 17 -9.50 4.63 -3.52
C ALA A 17 -10.22 5.95 -3.19
N ARG A 18 -10.00 7.00 -3.98
CA ARG A 18 -10.71 8.29 -3.84
C ARG A 18 -12.20 8.14 -4.14
N GLU A 19 -12.58 7.50 -5.24
CA GLU A 19 -13.96 7.24 -5.61
C GLU A 19 -14.68 6.43 -4.53
N ARG A 20 -14.03 5.39 -3.99
CA ARG A 20 -14.59 4.58 -2.91
C ARG A 20 -14.74 5.38 -1.62
N THR A 21 -13.75 6.21 -1.27
CA THR A 21 -13.81 7.11 -0.11
C THR A 21 -14.92 8.15 -0.28
N ASP A 22 -15.03 8.76 -1.46
CA ASP A 22 -16.05 9.75 -1.78
C ASP A 22 -17.45 9.14 -1.80
N GLN A 23 -17.59 7.92 -2.35
CA GLN A 23 -18.85 7.17 -2.34
C GLN A 23 -19.26 6.81 -0.91
N GLN A 24 -18.33 6.37 -0.07
CA GLN A 24 -18.58 6.11 1.35
C GLN A 24 -18.93 7.39 2.12
N GLN A 25 -18.21 8.50 1.92
CA GLN A 25 -18.51 9.78 2.57
C GLN A 25 -19.88 10.34 2.16
N ARG A 26 -20.27 10.19 0.89
CA ARG A 26 -21.62 10.55 0.42
C ARG A 26 -22.67 9.68 1.07
N ALA A 27 -22.44 8.37 1.17
CA ALA A 27 -23.35 7.45 1.86
C ALA A 27 -23.50 7.80 3.35
N VAL A 28 -22.40 8.06 4.06
CA VAL A 28 -22.42 8.48 5.48
C VAL A 28 -23.19 9.78 5.66
N ARG A 29 -23.00 10.78 4.79
CA ARG A 29 -23.74 12.06 4.85
C ARG A 29 -25.24 11.85 4.65
N THR A 30 -25.64 10.97 3.73
CA THR A 30 -27.04 10.61 3.51
C THR A 30 -27.64 9.94 4.75
N VAL A 31 -26.92 8.98 5.35
CA VAL A 31 -27.35 8.29 6.58
C VAL A 31 -27.46 9.26 7.76
N ALA A 32 -26.52 10.19 7.89
CA ALA A 32 -26.56 11.23 8.93
C ALA A 32 -27.78 12.15 8.79
N GLY A 33 -28.23 12.42 7.56
CA GLY A 33 -29.45 13.19 7.29
C GLY A 33 -30.75 12.41 7.54
N GLN A 34 -30.69 11.08 7.62
CA GLN A 34 -31.86 10.21 7.85
C GLN A 34 -32.01 9.73 9.29
N ALA A 35 -30.92 9.72 10.07
CA ALA A 35 -30.95 9.31 11.46
C ALA A 35 -31.65 10.36 12.34
N ARG A 36 -32.57 9.92 13.20
CA ARG A 36 -33.25 10.79 14.16
C ARG A 36 -32.41 11.05 15.40
N ASP A 37 -31.56 10.08 15.74
CA ASP A 37 -30.65 10.16 16.88
C ASP A 37 -29.34 9.39 16.60
N HIS A 38 -28.40 9.53 17.54
CA HIS A 38 -27.07 8.93 17.42
C HIS A 38 -27.10 7.39 17.41
N THR A 39 -28.05 6.77 18.12
CA THR A 39 -28.15 5.31 18.20
C THR A 39 -28.63 4.73 16.87
N GLU A 40 -29.63 5.37 16.26
CA GLU A 40 -30.14 5.03 14.93
C GLU A 40 -29.06 5.24 13.85
N PHE A 41 -28.27 6.31 13.98
CA PHE A 41 -27.13 6.59 13.09
C PHE A 41 -26.08 5.47 13.14
N THR A 42 -25.63 5.08 14.33
CA THR A 42 -24.64 4.01 14.49
C THR A 42 -25.18 2.67 13.98
N ALA A 43 -26.43 2.33 14.27
CA ALA A 43 -27.04 1.09 13.76
C ALA A 43 -27.08 1.03 12.23
N MET A 44 -27.39 2.15 11.57
CA MET A 44 -27.37 2.24 10.10
C MET A 44 -25.95 2.13 9.52
N LEU A 45 -24.94 2.73 10.16
CA LEU A 45 -23.55 2.57 9.75
C LEU A 45 -23.08 1.11 9.86
N SER A 46 -23.45 0.42 10.93
CA SER A 46 -23.13 -1.00 11.13
C SER A 46 -23.78 -1.88 10.06
N MET A 47 -25.07 -1.65 9.74
CA MET A 47 -25.77 -2.39 8.68
C MET A 47 -25.14 -2.22 7.29
N LEU A 48 -24.56 -1.04 7.02
CA LEU A 48 -23.93 -0.72 5.75
C LEU A 48 -22.41 -1.01 5.72
N GLY A 49 -21.84 -1.51 6.83
CA GLY A 49 -20.40 -1.75 6.94
C GLY A 49 -19.54 -0.47 6.87
N LEU A 50 -20.14 0.69 7.15
CA LEU A 50 -19.52 2.03 7.00
C LEU A 50 -18.82 2.53 8.26
N GLU A 51 -18.74 1.71 9.31
CA GLU A 51 -18.10 2.02 10.61
C GLU A 51 -16.65 2.51 10.44
N GLN A 52 -15.97 2.03 9.39
CA GLN A 52 -14.56 2.28 9.09
C GLN A 52 -14.30 3.73 8.64
N CYS A 53 -15.30 4.44 8.11
CA CYS A 53 -15.16 5.79 7.54
C CYS A 53 -14.98 6.90 8.62
N MET A 54 -15.35 6.59 9.86
CA MET A 54 -15.29 7.51 11.01
C MET A 54 -14.06 7.28 11.89
N SER A 55 -13.23 6.29 11.59
CA SER A 55 -12.09 5.94 12.43
C SER A 55 -10.90 6.83 12.08
N SER A 56 -10.39 7.56 13.08
CA SER A 56 -9.04 8.13 13.03
C SER A 56 -8.05 7.04 12.59
N PRO A 57 -7.00 7.37 11.80
CA PRO A 57 -6.07 6.37 11.31
C PRO A 57 -5.56 5.54 12.49
N THR A 58 -5.72 4.22 12.38
CA THR A 58 -5.30 3.28 13.42
C THR A 58 -3.79 3.47 13.69
N PRO A 59 -3.28 3.06 14.87
CA PRO A 59 -1.85 3.12 15.15
C PRO A 59 -1.01 2.47 14.04
N LEU A 60 -1.50 1.37 13.47
CA LEU A 60 -0.89 0.75 12.29
C LEU A 60 -0.94 1.66 11.06
N GLY A 61 -2.10 2.21 10.71
CA GLY A 61 -2.23 3.10 9.55
C GLY A 61 -1.30 4.30 9.62
N ARG A 62 -1.16 4.93 10.79
CA ARG A 62 -0.21 6.04 10.97
C ARG A 62 1.24 5.61 10.80
N ARG A 63 1.62 4.45 11.34
CA ARG A 63 2.99 3.93 11.23
C ARG A 63 3.32 3.45 9.82
N LEU A 64 2.35 2.85 9.15
CA LEU A 64 2.48 2.42 7.76
C LEU A 64 2.66 3.63 6.83
N ALA A 65 1.92 4.72 7.04
CA ALA A 65 2.10 5.96 6.27
C ALA A 65 3.54 6.48 6.35
N VAL A 66 4.07 6.64 7.57
CA VAL A 66 5.45 7.09 7.80
C VAL A 66 6.46 6.12 7.19
N TYR A 67 6.26 4.82 7.38
CA TYR A 67 7.14 3.80 6.82
C TYR A 67 7.17 3.85 5.28
N VAL A 68 6.00 3.97 4.64
CA VAL A 68 5.87 4.09 3.18
C VAL A 68 6.57 5.35 2.66
N ASP A 69 6.43 6.49 3.35
CA ASP A 69 7.12 7.73 2.96
C ASP A 69 8.65 7.56 3.01
N HIS A 70 9.18 6.93 4.06
CA HIS A 70 10.61 6.65 4.18
C HIS A 70 11.11 5.67 3.10
N VAL A 71 10.34 4.62 2.81
CA VAL A 71 10.66 3.67 1.73
C VAL A 71 10.63 4.37 0.38
N ALA A 72 9.63 5.21 0.13
CA ALA A 72 9.52 6.00 -1.10
C ALA A 72 10.72 6.92 -1.29
N ALA A 73 11.13 7.63 -0.23
CA ALA A 73 12.32 8.46 -0.24
C ALA A 73 13.59 7.65 -0.54
N ALA A 74 13.76 6.48 0.08
CA ALA A 74 14.93 5.62 -0.14
C ALA A 74 14.97 5.03 -1.55
N VAL A 75 13.82 4.65 -2.12
CA VAL A 75 13.70 4.10 -3.48
C VAL A 75 13.78 5.21 -4.55
N GLY A 76 13.51 6.47 -4.18
CA GLY A 76 13.47 7.61 -5.09
C GLY A 76 12.14 7.76 -5.82
N VAL A 77 11.05 7.28 -5.23
CA VAL A 77 9.68 7.38 -5.75
C VAL A 77 9.01 8.61 -5.14
N PRO A 78 8.37 9.49 -5.94
CA PRO A 78 7.69 10.65 -5.40
C PRO A 78 6.43 10.23 -4.62
N THR A 79 6.04 11.00 -3.60
CA THR A 79 4.94 10.66 -2.69
C THR A 79 3.61 10.43 -3.41
N GLU A 80 3.35 11.14 -4.51
CA GLU A 80 2.16 10.95 -5.34
C GLU A 80 2.10 9.60 -6.05
N ALA A 81 3.22 8.89 -6.16
CA ALA A 81 3.33 7.57 -6.76
C ALA A 81 3.23 6.44 -5.72
N THR A 82 2.72 6.75 -4.53
CA THR A 82 2.59 5.81 -3.41
C THR A 82 1.17 5.77 -2.87
N GLY A 83 0.82 4.68 -2.20
CA GLY A 83 -0.42 4.60 -1.43
C GLY A 83 -0.42 3.41 -0.49
N TYR A 84 -1.33 3.45 0.47
CA TYR A 84 -1.55 2.38 1.43
C TYR A 84 -3.02 2.25 1.79
N GLU A 85 -3.41 1.05 2.20
CA GLU A 85 -4.76 0.73 2.66
C GLU A 85 -4.65 -0.13 3.92
N VAL A 86 -5.46 0.17 4.93
CA VAL A 86 -5.62 -0.67 6.12
C VAL A 86 -7.09 -1.05 6.23
N SER A 87 -7.40 -2.28 5.82
CA SER A 87 -8.74 -2.87 5.93
C SER A 87 -8.64 -4.24 6.63
N ASP A 88 -9.24 -5.28 6.05
CA ASP A 88 -9.05 -6.67 6.49
C ASP A 88 -7.60 -7.12 6.31
N THR A 89 -6.84 -6.46 5.44
CA THR A 89 -5.38 -6.63 5.28
C THR A 89 -4.74 -5.28 5.08
N ALA A 90 -3.62 -5.02 5.76
CA ALA A 90 -2.81 -3.83 5.51
C ALA A 90 -1.90 -4.05 4.31
N THR A 91 -1.95 -3.13 3.34
CA THR A 91 -1.15 -3.17 2.11
C THR A 91 -0.59 -1.79 1.76
N ALA A 92 0.52 -1.77 1.03
CA ALA A 92 1.06 -0.55 0.43
C ALA A 92 1.58 -0.82 -0.97
N TYR A 93 1.73 0.24 -1.76
CA TYR A 93 2.23 0.16 -3.12
C TYR A 93 3.00 1.43 -3.50
N LEU A 94 4.02 1.25 -4.33
CA LEU A 94 4.85 2.29 -4.93
C LEU A 94 5.03 1.97 -6.41
N GLY A 95 4.70 2.92 -7.29
CA GLY A 95 4.99 2.82 -8.71
C GLY A 95 6.48 3.04 -8.97
N LEU A 96 7.13 2.11 -9.68
CA LEU A 96 8.54 2.22 -10.03
C LEU A 96 8.65 2.67 -11.49
N ASP A 97 9.39 3.76 -11.74
CA ASP A 97 9.79 4.16 -13.10
C ASP A 97 10.99 3.32 -13.58
N ARG A 98 10.78 2.00 -13.57
CA ARG A 98 11.76 0.98 -13.92
C ARG A 98 11.06 -0.11 -14.72
N ARG A 99 11.74 -0.59 -15.76
CA ARG A 99 11.27 -1.65 -16.64
C ARG A 99 12.27 -2.79 -16.63
N LEU A 100 11.76 -4.02 -16.67
CA LEU A 100 12.63 -5.18 -16.85
C LEU A 100 13.04 -5.28 -18.32
N PRO A 101 14.30 -5.63 -18.63
CA PRO A 101 14.71 -5.91 -20.00
C PRO A 101 13.85 -6.98 -20.68
N SER A 102 13.36 -7.96 -19.90
CA SER A 102 12.47 -9.03 -20.38
C SER A 102 11.02 -8.59 -20.61
N ARG A 103 10.61 -7.41 -20.12
CA ARG A 103 9.26 -6.85 -20.24
C ARG A 103 9.32 -5.31 -20.37
N PRO A 104 9.79 -4.79 -21.51
CA PRO A 104 10.03 -3.35 -21.70
C PRO A 104 8.75 -2.51 -21.78
N ASP A 105 7.59 -3.15 -22.00
CA ASP A 105 6.32 -2.46 -22.20
C ASP A 105 5.50 -2.29 -20.91
N HIS A 106 5.96 -2.86 -19.79
CA HIS A 106 5.27 -2.79 -18.51
C HIS A 106 6.17 -2.21 -17.43
N ASP A 107 5.65 -1.21 -16.74
CA ASP A 107 6.31 -0.65 -15.58
C ASP A 107 6.23 -1.64 -14.39
N LEU A 108 7.12 -1.46 -13.43
CA LEU A 108 7.16 -2.27 -12.23
C LEU A 108 6.45 -1.58 -11.08
N MET A 109 5.97 -2.39 -10.16
CA MET A 109 5.40 -1.94 -8.90
C MET A 109 6.07 -2.65 -7.75
N LEU A 110 6.38 -1.88 -6.72
CA LEU A 110 6.77 -2.40 -5.43
C LEU A 110 5.53 -2.44 -4.54
N LEU A 111 5.21 -3.61 -4.00
CA LEU A 111 4.04 -3.85 -3.17
C LEU A 111 4.47 -4.37 -1.82
N TRP A 112 3.70 -4.00 -0.80
CA TRP A 112 3.81 -4.52 0.55
C TRP A 112 2.49 -5.11 0.99
N ASP A 113 2.55 -6.26 1.65
CA ASP A 113 1.42 -6.90 2.30
C ASP A 113 1.85 -7.33 3.70
N GLU A 114 1.03 -7.09 4.71
CA GLU A 114 1.35 -7.38 6.13
C GLU A 114 1.69 -8.86 6.42
N ARG A 115 1.38 -9.76 5.48
CA ARG A 115 1.64 -11.21 5.55
C ARG A 115 2.78 -11.63 4.63
N LEU A 116 3.10 -10.87 3.59
CA LEU A 116 4.10 -11.26 2.58
C LEU A 116 5.37 -10.40 2.63
N GLY A 117 5.32 -9.25 3.31
CA GLY A 117 6.38 -8.25 3.22
C GLY A 117 6.43 -7.60 1.84
N TRP A 118 7.62 -7.15 1.44
CA TRP A 118 7.82 -6.46 0.16
C TRP A 118 8.02 -7.43 -1.00
N TYR A 119 7.40 -7.12 -2.14
CA TYR A 119 7.58 -7.84 -3.39
C TYR A 119 7.44 -6.91 -4.58
N VAL A 120 8.08 -7.26 -5.69
CA VAL A 120 7.93 -6.55 -6.96
C VAL A 120 7.02 -7.35 -7.88
N ALA A 121 6.08 -6.66 -8.52
CA ALA A 121 5.25 -7.21 -9.57
C ALA A 121 5.30 -6.31 -10.81
N VAL A 122 4.89 -6.89 -11.94
CA VAL A 122 4.59 -6.11 -13.14
C VAL A 122 3.29 -5.34 -12.90
N GLU A 123 3.25 -4.09 -13.34
CA GLU A 123 2.02 -3.30 -13.39
C GLU A 123 1.01 -3.99 -14.34
N THR A 124 -0.07 -4.51 -13.77
CA THR A 124 -1.18 -5.15 -14.51
C THR A 124 -2.40 -4.24 -14.52
N THR A 125 -3.41 -4.55 -15.32
CA THR A 125 -4.71 -3.85 -15.20
C THR A 125 -5.39 -4.21 -13.87
N PRO A 126 -6.28 -3.36 -13.32
CA PRO A 126 -6.95 -3.64 -12.04
C PRO A 126 -7.77 -4.95 -12.00
N ALA A 127 -8.13 -5.50 -13.17
CA ALA A 127 -8.85 -6.76 -13.30
C ALA A 127 -7.94 -8.00 -13.21
N GLU A 128 -6.62 -7.82 -13.31
CA GLU A 128 -5.62 -8.87 -13.32
C GLU A 128 -4.80 -8.82 -12.02
N GLY A 129 -4.61 -9.98 -11.39
CA GLY A 129 -3.74 -10.09 -10.22
C GLY A 129 -2.28 -9.71 -10.57
N PRO A 130 -1.53 -9.12 -9.63
CA PRO A 130 -0.16 -8.66 -9.90
C PRO A 130 0.73 -9.84 -10.30
N ALA A 131 1.37 -9.74 -11.47
CA ALA A 131 2.32 -10.74 -11.93
C ALA A 131 3.65 -10.58 -11.17
N VAL A 132 3.80 -11.32 -10.07
CA VAL A 132 4.96 -11.20 -9.18
C VAL A 132 6.25 -11.58 -9.89
N VAL A 133 7.25 -10.71 -9.78
CA VAL A 133 8.60 -10.87 -10.30
C VAL A 133 9.51 -11.46 -9.22
N ALA A 134 9.44 -10.92 -8.01
CA ALA A 134 10.36 -11.20 -6.92
C ALA A 134 9.75 -10.87 -5.56
N TYR A 135 10.09 -11.65 -4.53
CA TYR A 135 9.87 -11.30 -3.13
C TYR A 135 11.18 -10.84 -2.49
N LEU A 136 11.11 -9.85 -1.62
CA LEU A 136 12.17 -9.57 -0.65
C LEU A 136 12.04 -10.61 0.46
N ASP A 137 13.02 -11.50 0.57
CA ASP A 137 12.97 -12.59 1.53
C ASP A 137 13.18 -12.12 2.97
N GLY A 138 12.62 -12.88 3.91
CA GLY A 138 12.79 -12.66 5.35
C GLY A 138 11.75 -11.72 5.97
N ASP A 139 12.16 -10.49 6.27
CA ASP A 139 11.42 -9.57 7.15
C ASP A 139 10.23 -8.89 6.46
N THR A 140 9.07 -8.86 7.11
CA THR A 140 7.90 -8.06 6.70
C THR A 140 8.13 -6.56 6.85
N VAL A 141 8.95 -6.09 7.80
CA VAL A 141 9.25 -4.66 8.02
C VAL A 141 10.78 -4.42 7.95
N PRO A 142 11.40 -4.64 6.78
CA PRO A 142 12.82 -4.37 6.60
C PRO A 142 13.11 -2.87 6.65
N THR A 143 14.37 -2.50 6.77
CA THR A 143 14.75 -1.08 6.69
C THR A 143 14.48 -0.50 5.29
N PRO A 144 14.17 0.80 5.17
CA PRO A 144 13.98 1.45 3.87
C PRO A 144 15.13 1.22 2.89
N ASP A 145 16.38 1.25 3.38
CA ASP A 145 17.58 1.01 2.56
C ASP A 145 17.65 -0.42 2.03
N ALA A 146 17.20 -1.41 2.81
CA ALA A 146 17.15 -2.80 2.34
C ALA A 146 16.13 -2.96 1.19
N VAL A 147 15.00 -2.25 1.26
CA VAL A 147 14.00 -2.24 0.18
C VAL A 147 14.56 -1.54 -1.07
N ALA A 148 15.22 -0.40 -0.92
CA ALA A 148 15.84 0.32 -2.04
C ALA A 148 16.94 -0.52 -2.72
N ARG A 149 17.76 -1.21 -1.91
CA ARG A 149 18.76 -2.15 -2.42
C ARG A 149 18.12 -3.28 -3.20
N PHE A 150 17.06 -3.89 -2.66
CA PHE A 150 16.31 -4.95 -3.33
C PHE A 150 15.79 -4.51 -4.71
N VAL A 151 15.19 -3.32 -4.81
CA VAL A 151 14.71 -2.76 -6.09
C VAL A 151 15.87 -2.56 -7.08
N THR A 152 17.02 -2.09 -6.59
CA THR A 152 18.23 -1.85 -7.41
C THR A 152 18.86 -3.16 -7.91
N ASP A 153 18.95 -4.17 -7.04
CA ASP A 153 19.50 -5.49 -7.36
C ASP A 153 18.61 -6.24 -8.37
N LEU A 154 17.29 -6.08 -8.25
CA LEU A 154 16.32 -6.63 -9.21
C LEU A 154 16.48 -6.00 -10.60
N ALA A 155 16.63 -4.67 -10.67
CA ALA A 155 16.87 -3.98 -11.94
C ALA A 155 18.20 -4.41 -12.61
N SER A 156 19.13 -4.93 -11.82
CA SER A 156 20.43 -5.44 -12.29
C SER A 156 20.42 -6.94 -12.60
N ASP A 157 19.25 -7.60 -12.55
CA ASP A 157 19.04 -9.05 -12.72
C ASP A 157 19.88 -9.92 -11.77
N ARG A 158 20.21 -9.39 -10.58
CA ARG A 158 21.24 -9.99 -9.72
C ARG A 158 20.76 -10.94 -8.64
N SER A 159 19.49 -10.93 -8.24
CA SER A 159 18.92 -11.90 -7.30
C SER A 159 17.44 -11.59 -7.07
N ALA A 160 16.56 -12.52 -7.45
CA ALA A 160 15.14 -12.44 -7.13
C ALA A 160 14.65 -13.83 -6.72
N THR A 161 14.21 -13.97 -5.47
CA THR A 161 13.51 -15.17 -5.03
C THR A 161 12.07 -15.10 -5.53
N ARG A 162 11.66 -16.07 -6.35
CA ARG A 162 10.26 -16.22 -6.80
C ARG A 162 9.41 -17.05 -5.84
N ILE A 163 10.02 -17.66 -4.83
CA ILE A 163 9.30 -18.47 -3.86
C ILE A 163 8.55 -17.53 -2.93
N ARG A 164 7.24 -17.71 -2.86
CA ARG A 164 6.37 -16.96 -1.96
C ARG A 164 6.70 -17.31 -0.50
N PRO A 165 7.09 -16.34 0.34
CA PRO A 165 7.20 -16.56 1.77
C PRO A 165 5.80 -16.84 2.34
N VAL A 166 5.66 -17.94 3.09
CA VAL A 166 4.48 -18.16 3.92
C VAL A 166 4.84 -17.69 5.32
N SER A 167 4.47 -16.46 5.66
CA SER A 167 4.62 -15.96 7.03
C SER A 167 3.33 -16.21 7.82
N PRO A 168 3.43 -16.55 9.12
CA PRO A 168 2.26 -16.63 9.99
C PRO A 168 1.54 -15.27 10.06
N PRO A 169 0.26 -15.23 10.48
CA PRO A 169 -0.46 -13.98 10.69
C PRO A 169 0.32 -13.08 11.65
N THR A 170 0.68 -11.88 11.19
CA THR A 170 1.48 -10.95 11.99
C THR A 170 0.59 -10.14 12.93
N ASP A 171 1.02 -9.99 14.19
CA ASP A 171 0.36 -9.06 15.12
C ASP A 171 0.52 -7.61 14.60
N ARG A 172 -0.62 -6.96 14.34
CA ARG A 172 -0.67 -5.57 13.83
C ARG A 172 -0.07 -4.55 14.80
N ALA A 173 -0.14 -4.79 16.11
CA ALA A 173 0.48 -3.93 17.10
C ALA A 173 2.02 -4.05 17.07
N GLU A 174 2.51 -5.27 16.87
CA GLU A 174 3.93 -5.53 16.67
C GLU A 174 4.44 -4.89 15.38
N LEU A 175 3.72 -5.03 14.26
CA LEU A 175 4.04 -4.35 13.00
C LEU A 175 4.19 -2.85 13.17
N ALA A 176 3.21 -2.21 13.83
CA ALA A 176 3.24 -0.77 14.08
C ALA A 176 4.45 -0.36 14.93
N THR A 177 4.80 -1.17 15.92
CA THR A 177 5.98 -0.95 16.78
C THR A 177 7.28 -1.05 15.98
N ARG A 178 7.40 -2.10 15.15
CA ARG A 178 8.57 -2.35 14.32
C ARG A 178 8.77 -1.27 13.25
N MET A 179 7.69 -0.84 12.58
CA MET A 179 7.71 0.31 11.66
C MET A 179 8.21 1.58 12.37
N GLY A 180 7.76 1.83 13.60
CA GLY A 180 8.23 2.96 14.40
C GLY A 180 9.70 2.89 14.78
N ALA A 181 10.26 1.67 14.95
CA ALA A 181 11.67 1.47 15.26
C ALA A 181 12.58 1.72 14.05
N VAL A 182 12.17 1.31 12.84
CA VAL A 182 12.95 1.51 11.61
C VAL A 182 12.76 2.91 11.00
N CYS A 183 11.61 3.55 11.24
CA CYS A 183 11.28 4.88 10.77
C CYS A 183 10.79 5.76 11.93
N PRO A 184 11.72 6.31 12.73
CA PRO A 184 11.36 7.26 13.77
C PRO A 184 10.77 8.52 13.14
N VAL A 185 9.68 9.03 13.72
CA VAL A 185 9.12 10.32 13.31
C VAL A 185 10.11 11.41 13.73
N PRO A 186 10.51 12.34 12.84
CA PRO A 186 11.38 13.45 13.23
C PRO A 186 10.72 14.25 14.37
N ALA A 187 11.53 14.62 15.36
CA ALA A 187 11.11 15.33 16.56
C ALA A 187 10.56 16.73 16.28
#